data_AF-A0AAD4X9X8-F1
#
_entry.id   AF-A0AAD4X9X8-F1
#
_cell.length_a   1.000
_cell.length_b   1.000
_cell.length_c   1.000
_cell.angle_alpha   90.00
_cell.angle_beta   90.00
_cell.angle_gamma   90.00
#
_symmetry.space_group_name_H-M   'P 1'
#
loop_
_entity.id
_entity.type
_entity.pdbx_description
1 polymer ?
#
loop_
_entity_poly.entity_id
_entity_poly.type
_entity_poly.pdbx_seq_one_letter_code
_entity_poly.pdbx_strand_id
1 'polypeptide(L)'
;MLPRCGVPDHYDDHNKLYATKHYSFIKGRHPWNHSKVPLMLNYALSPEHIIDYRNISDIRVALEKAFSTWSSVIPVNFTETLDYEHASITIGFYYGDHGDGTPFIDRVLAHAN
;
A
#
# COMPACT_ATOMS: atom_id res chain seq x y z
N MET A 1 -22.90 7.48 -4.36
CA MET A 1 -21.71 7.26 -3.52
C MET A 1 -20.47 7.82 -4.22
N LEU A 2 -19.54 8.41 -3.47
CA LEU A 2 -18.30 8.98 -4.00
C LEU A 2 -17.18 7.92 -4.06
N PRO A 3 -16.19 8.06 -4.96
CA PRO A 3 -15.00 7.21 -4.96
C PRO A 3 -14.27 7.24 -3.60
N ARG A 4 -13.79 6.08 -3.13
CA ARG A 4 -13.14 5.95 -1.82
C ARG A 4 -12.00 4.91 -1.80
N CYS A 5 -11.25 4.90 -0.71
CA CYS A 5 -10.35 3.81 -0.36
C CYS A 5 -11.13 2.51 -0.06
N GLY A 6 -10.58 1.36 -0.43
CA GLY A 6 -11.14 0.04 -0.19
C GLY A 6 -10.90 -0.51 1.22
N VAL A 7 -10.05 0.16 2.01
CA VAL A 7 -9.82 -0.20 3.42
C VAL A 7 -11.10 0.08 4.24
N PRO A 8 -11.61 -0.90 5.01
CA PRO A 8 -12.79 -0.70 5.85
C PRO A 8 -12.58 0.37 6.93
N ASP A 9 -13.57 1.24 7.15
CA ASP A 9 -13.53 2.27 8.20
C ASP A 9 -13.74 1.66 9.60
N HIS A 10 -14.42 0.52 9.67
CA HIS A 10 -14.74 -0.21 10.89
C HIS A 10 -14.39 -1.69 10.72
N TYR A 11 -13.62 -2.23 11.65
CA TYR A 11 -13.50 -3.67 11.83
C TYR A 11 -14.56 -4.10 12.85
N ASP A 12 -15.44 -5.02 12.48
CA ASP A 12 -16.35 -5.70 13.41
C ASP A 12 -15.52 -6.60 14.36
N ASP A 13 -14.93 -6.00 15.40
CA ASP A 13 -14.49 -6.72 16.58
C ASP A 13 -15.61 -6.57 17.62
N HIS A 14 -16.56 -7.51 17.62
CA HIS A 14 -17.75 -7.53 18.48
C HIS A 14 -17.45 -7.52 20.01
N ASN A 15 -16.18 -7.37 20.43
CA ASN A 15 -15.75 -7.50 21.82
C ASN A 15 -14.78 -6.42 22.32
N LYS A 16 -14.63 -5.26 21.65
CA LYS A 16 -13.77 -4.19 22.19
C LYS A 16 -14.43 -2.82 22.21
N LEU A 17 -14.40 -2.22 23.41
CA LEU A 17 -14.74 -0.82 23.70
C LEU A 17 -14.20 0.10 22.60
N TYR A 18 -15.07 0.94 22.06
CA TYR A 18 -14.87 1.91 20.97
C TYR A 18 -13.44 2.47 20.87
N ALA A 19 -12.58 1.76 20.15
CA ALA A 19 -11.27 2.24 19.72
C ALA A 19 -11.32 2.35 18.20
N THR A 20 -11.65 3.55 17.69
CA THR A 20 -11.58 3.84 16.26
C THR A 20 -10.12 3.76 15.83
N LYS A 21 -9.78 2.73 15.06
CA LYS A 21 -8.48 2.66 14.38
C LYS A 21 -8.70 3.02 12.92
N HIS A 22 -8.08 4.11 12.47
CA HIS A 22 -8.10 4.54 11.07
C HIS A 22 -7.10 3.76 10.19
N TYR A 23 -6.66 2.59 10.67
CA TYR A 23 -5.74 1.71 9.97
C TYR A 23 -6.11 0.27 10.30
N SER A 24 -5.87 -0.63 9.35
CA SER A 24 -6.02 -2.06 9.51
C SER A 24 -4.66 -2.73 9.49
N PHE A 25 -4.46 -3.73 10.34
CA PHE A 25 -3.33 -4.64 10.20
C PHE A 25 -3.82 -5.86 9.43
N ILE A 26 -3.05 -6.33 8.44
CA ILE A 26 -3.29 -7.68 7.93
C ILE A 26 -3.05 -8.67 9.07
N LYS A 27 -4.03 -9.53 9.32
CA LYS A 27 -3.86 -10.64 10.26
C LYS A 27 -2.67 -11.50 9.84
N GLY A 28 -1.67 -11.62 10.71
CA GLY A 28 -0.49 -12.45 10.48
C GLY A 28 0.70 -11.75 9.82
N ARG A 29 0.59 -10.48 9.39
CA ARG A 29 1.78 -9.69 9.06
C ARG A 29 2.27 -8.90 10.27
N HIS A 30 3.55 -9.04 10.56
CA HIS A 30 4.20 -8.26 11.60
C HIS A 30 4.51 -6.85 11.07
N PRO A 31 4.39 -5.82 11.92
CA PRO A 31 4.90 -4.49 11.60
C PRO A 31 6.36 -4.55 11.16
N TRP A 32 6.79 -3.60 10.32
CA TRP A 32 8.18 -3.48 9.91
C TRP A 32 9.11 -3.47 11.12
N ASN A 33 10.24 -4.17 11.03
CA ASN A 33 11.17 -4.26 12.15
C ASN A 33 11.89 -2.91 12.35
N HIS A 34 11.50 -2.19 13.41
CA HIS A 34 12.06 -0.88 13.76
C HIS A 34 13.37 -0.95 14.58
N SER A 35 14.02 -2.12 14.67
CA SER A 35 15.26 -2.28 15.45
C SER A 35 16.46 -1.53 14.83
N LYS A 36 16.36 -1.14 13.56
CA LYS A 36 17.36 -0.33 12.85
C LYS A 36 16.69 0.95 12.33
N VAL A 37 17.31 2.10 12.61
CA VAL A 37 16.82 3.42 12.23
C VAL A 37 17.93 4.16 11.46
N PRO A 38 17.65 4.77 10.29
CA PRO A 38 16.35 4.82 9.62
C PRO A 38 15.89 3.44 9.11
N LEU A 39 14.58 3.21 9.12
CA LEU A 39 13.98 2.01 8.53
C LEU A 39 14.18 2.08 7.01
N MET A 40 14.86 1.10 6.44
CA MET A 40 15.12 1.03 5.00
C MET A 40 14.10 0.10 4.35
N LEU A 41 13.18 0.67 3.57
CA LEU A 41 12.20 -0.08 2.79
C LEU A 41 12.52 0.06 1.30
N ASN A 42 12.36 -1.03 0.56
CA ASN A 42 12.40 -1.02 -0.89
C ASN A 42 10.99 -1.21 -1.45
N TYR A 43 10.71 -0.56 -2.58
CA TYR A 43 9.45 -0.74 -3.30
C TYR A 43 9.70 -1.13 -4.75
N ALA A 44 8.78 -1.88 -5.34
CA ALA A 44 8.88 -2.30 -6.73
C ALA A 44 7.52 -2.19 -7.44
N LEU A 45 7.58 -1.72 -8.68
CA LEU A 45 6.43 -1.75 -9.59
C LEU A 45 6.30 -3.14 -10.21
N SER A 46 5.07 -3.64 -10.30
CA SER A 46 4.78 -4.90 -10.96
C SER A 46 5.20 -4.83 -12.43
N PRO A 47 5.96 -5.83 -12.92
CA PRO A 47 6.30 -5.89 -14.34
C PRO A 47 5.10 -6.26 -15.22
N GLU A 48 4.07 -6.88 -14.64
CA GLU A 48 2.91 -7.42 -15.35
C GLU A 48 1.65 -6.57 -15.14
N HIS A 49 1.47 -6.02 -13.94
CA HIS A 49 0.27 -5.29 -13.56
C HIS A 49 0.53 -3.78 -13.58
N ILE A 50 0.74 -3.24 -14.78
CA ILE A 50 0.94 -1.82 -15.07
C ILE A 50 -0.17 -1.30 -15.98
N ILE A 51 -0.38 0.02 -15.99
CA ILE A 51 -1.30 0.71 -16.89
C ILE A 51 -0.56 1.30 -18.10
N ASP A 52 -1.19 1.31 -19.27
CA ASP A 52 -0.63 1.81 -20.53
C ASP A 52 -1.08 3.24 -20.87
N TYR A 53 -2.19 3.71 -20.31
CA TYR A 53 -2.73 5.07 -20.53
C TYR A 53 -1.94 6.18 -19.82
N ARG A 54 -0.91 5.83 -19.02
CA ARG A 54 0.01 6.77 -18.37
C ARG A 54 1.45 6.34 -18.56
N ASN A 55 2.34 7.31 -18.72
CA ASN A 55 3.77 7.04 -18.80
C ASN A 55 4.28 6.50 -17.46
N ILE A 56 5.13 5.49 -17.53
CA ILE A 56 5.75 4.88 -16.35
C ILE A 56 6.55 5.90 -15.51
N SER A 57 7.13 6.92 -16.16
CA SER A 57 7.82 8.01 -15.49
C SER A 57 6.89 8.83 -14.60
N ASP A 58 5.66 9.08 -15.03
CA ASP A 58 4.68 9.84 -14.26
C ASP A 58 4.24 9.05 -13.01
N ILE A 59 4.11 7.73 -13.15
CA ILE A 59 3.81 6.81 -12.04
C ILE A 59 4.96 6.86 -11.02
N ARG A 60 6.21 6.70 -11.47
CA ARG A 60 7.40 6.78 -10.60
C ARG A 60 7.49 8.10 -9.86
N VAL A 61 7.29 9.23 -10.55
CA VAL A 61 7.30 10.56 -9.92
C VAL A 61 6.19 10.71 -8.88
N ALA A 62 5.01 10.15 -9.11
CA ALA A 62 3.92 10.16 -8.13
C ALA A 62 4.27 9.32 -6.89
N LEU A 63 4.85 8.14 -7.07
CA LEU A 63 5.28 7.27 -5.99
C LEU A 63 6.41 7.89 -5.17
N GLU A 64 7.42 8.47 -5.82
CA GLU A 64 8.52 9.16 -5.16
C GLU A 64 8.00 10.28 -4.25
N LYS A 65 7.05 11.09 -4.73
CA LYS A 65 6.41 12.14 -3.93
C LYS A 65 5.63 11.59 -2.74
N ALA A 66 4.87 10.51 -2.95
CA ALA A 66 4.11 9.87 -1.87
C ALA A 66 5.04 9.31 -0.78
N PHE A 67 6.11 8.63 -1.16
CA PHE A 67 7.11 8.11 -0.22
C PHE A 67 7.92 9.21 0.48
N SER A 68 8.31 10.25 -0.25
CA SER A 68 8.99 11.42 0.32
C SER A 68 8.15 12.10 1.41
N THR A 69 6.83 12.15 1.23
CA THR A 69 5.91 12.69 2.24
C THR A 69 6.06 11.97 3.59
N TRP A 70 6.16 10.64 3.58
CA TRP A 70 6.38 9.86 4.79
C TRP A 70 7.81 10.00 5.34
N SER A 71 8.83 9.91 4.47
CA SER A 71 10.24 10.09 4.85
C SER A 71 10.53 11.46 5.47
N SER A 72 9.71 12.48 5.17
CA SER A 72 9.89 13.82 5.71
C SER A 72 9.52 13.96 7.20
N VAL A 73 8.72 13.03 7.74
CA VAL A 73 8.15 13.15 9.11
C VAL A 73 8.48 11.98 10.03
N ILE A 74 8.98 10.86 9.50
CA ILE A 74 9.42 9.70 10.28
C ILE A 74 10.74 9.15 9.71
N PRO A 75 11.58 8.49 10.51
CA PRO A 75 12.90 8.03 10.07
C PRO A 75 12.80 6.75 9.23
N VAL A 76 12.26 6.87 8.02
CA VAL A 76 12.12 5.82 7.02
C VAL A 76 12.67 6.33 5.69
N ASN A 77 13.31 5.45 4.93
CA ASN A 77 13.75 5.71 3.56
C ASN A 77 13.14 4.67 2.63
N PHE A 78 12.74 5.12 1.44
CA PHE A 78 12.19 4.29 0.39
C PHE A 78 13.10 4.32 -0.84
N THR A 79 13.46 3.14 -1.35
CA THR A 79 14.28 3.01 -2.57
C THR A 79 13.57 2.11 -3.57
N GLU A 80 13.41 2.56 -4.82
CA GLU A 80 12.89 1.69 -5.88
C GLU A 80 13.88 0.54 -6.14
N THR A 81 13.36 -0.68 -6.31
CA THR A 81 14.13 -1.85 -6.72
C THR A 81 13.47 -2.54 -7.92
N LEU A 82 14.28 -3.22 -8.73
CA LEU A 82 13.79 -4.10 -9.80
C LEU A 82 13.46 -5.51 -9.30
N ASP A 83 13.91 -5.84 -8.09
CA ASP A 83 13.63 -7.13 -7.43
C ASP A 83 12.23 -7.09 -6.80
N TYR A 84 11.22 -7.37 -7.62
CA TYR A 84 9.81 -7.33 -7.21
C TYR A 84 9.47 -8.37 -6.15
N GLU A 85 10.04 -9.57 -6.23
CA GLU A 85 9.73 -10.68 -5.33
C GLU A 85 10.22 -10.43 -3.89
N HIS A 86 11.33 -9.68 -3.75
CA HIS A 86 11.93 -9.38 -2.45
C HIS A 86 11.72 -7.92 -2.01
N ALA A 87 10.87 -7.16 -2.70
CA ALA A 87 10.51 -5.82 -2.29
C ALA A 87 9.65 -5.84 -1.01
N SER A 88 9.89 -4.87 -0.12
CA SER A 88 9.09 -4.66 1.09
C SER A 88 7.68 -4.20 0.71
N ILE A 89 7.57 -3.41 -0.35
CA ILE A 89 6.31 -2.89 -0.87
C ILE A 89 6.23 -3.21 -2.36
N THR A 90 5.28 -4.04 -2.75
CA THR A 90 4.96 -4.29 -4.16
C THR A 90 3.76 -3.43 -4.57
N ILE A 91 3.82 -2.86 -5.77
CA ILE A 91 2.81 -1.94 -6.27
C ILE A 91 2.36 -2.42 -7.64
N GLY A 92 1.07 -2.61 -7.84
CA GLY A 92 0.49 -3.01 -9.12
C GLY A 92 -0.89 -2.39 -9.33
N PHE A 93 -1.32 -2.39 -10.58
CA PHE A 93 -2.61 -1.86 -11.02
C PHE A 93 -3.47 -3.02 -11.49
N TYR A 94 -4.59 -3.22 -10.81
CA TYR A 94 -5.45 -4.38 -10.99
C TYR A 94 -6.90 -3.97 -11.29
N TYR A 95 -7.69 -4.93 -11.75
CA TYR A 95 -9.13 -4.81 -11.94
C TYR A 95 -9.82 -6.05 -11.38
N GLY A 96 -11.02 -5.87 -10.81
CA GLY A 96 -11.83 -6.96 -10.30
C GLY A 96 -11.09 -7.78 -9.24
N ASP A 97 -11.23 -9.10 -9.31
CA ASP A 97 -10.48 -10.03 -8.46
C ASP A 97 -9.00 -10.11 -8.89
N HIS A 98 -8.12 -9.92 -7.91
CA HIS A 98 -6.67 -9.89 -8.08
C HIS A 98 -5.94 -10.68 -6.99
N GLY A 99 -6.62 -11.67 -6.41
CA GLY A 99 -5.98 -12.77 -5.67
C GLY A 99 -5.68 -12.50 -4.20
N ASP A 100 -6.03 -11.33 -3.67
CA ASP A 100 -5.84 -11.00 -2.25
C ASP A 100 -7.11 -11.13 -1.40
N GLY A 101 -8.22 -11.56 -2.01
CA GLY A 101 -9.52 -11.74 -1.37
C GLY A 101 -10.34 -10.46 -1.21
N THR A 102 -9.85 -9.32 -1.69
CA THR A 102 -10.53 -8.02 -1.67
C THR A 102 -10.67 -7.43 -3.07
N PRO A 103 -11.55 -8.01 -3.91
CA PRO A 103 -11.70 -7.58 -5.31
C PRO A 103 -12.11 -6.11 -5.44
N PHE A 104 -11.66 -5.45 -6.50
CA PHE A 104 -12.14 -4.11 -6.83
C PHE A 104 -13.56 -4.17 -7.38
N ILE A 105 -14.51 -3.76 -6.52
CA ILE A 105 -15.93 -3.62 -6.84
C ILE A 105 -16.37 -2.15 -6.67
N ASP A 106 -17.36 -1.76 -7.46
CA ASP A 106 -18.02 -0.44 -7.44
C ASP A 106 -17.08 0.77 -7.62
N ARG A 107 -16.78 1.49 -6.52
CA ARG A 107 -16.12 2.81 -6.49
C ARG A 107 -14.85 2.82 -5.65
N VAL A 108 -14.27 1.64 -5.41
CA VAL A 108 -12.98 1.49 -4.73
C VAL A 108 -11.86 1.90 -5.69
N LEU A 109 -10.99 2.80 -5.23
CA LEU A 109 -9.87 3.32 -6.04
C LEU A 109 -8.56 2.56 -5.81
N ALA A 110 -8.31 2.13 -4.58
CA ALA A 110 -7.11 1.42 -4.16
C ALA A 110 -7.32 0.84 -2.76
N HIS A 111 -6.45 -0.09 -2.40
CA HIS A 111 -6.23 -0.61 -1.06
C HIS A 111 -4.73 -0.96 -0.89
N ALA A 112 -4.32 -1.23 0.33
CA ALA A 112 -2.99 -1.74 0.64
C ALA A 112 -3.11 -2.72 1.81
N ASN A 113 -2.27 -3.76 1.76
CA ASN A 113 -2.22 -4.82 2.74
C ASN A 113 -0.89 -4.73 3.49
#